data_AF-A0A059B7R3-F1
#
_entry.id   AF-A0A059B7R3-F1
#
_cell.length_a   1.000
_cell.length_b   1.000
_cell.length_c   1.000
_cell.angle_alpha   90.00
_cell.angle_beta   90.00
_cell.angle_gamma   90.00
#
_symmetry.space_group_name_H-M   'P 1'
#
loop_
_entity.id
_entity.type
_entity.pdbx_description
1 polymer ?
#
loop_
_entity_poly.entity_id
_entity_poly.type
_entity_poly.pdbx_seq_one_letter_code
_entity_poly.pdbx_strand_id
1 'polypeptide(L)'
;MAKICAPGKPRILCLHGFRTSAAILETQIRKWPESILEKLDLVFLDARYPSAGKSSVEGIFDPPYYEWFQFQVHQDHTEYQNYEECIAYIEDFMVQNGPFDGLLGFSQGASLCATLPGMQEEVRHISTFP
;
A
#
# COMPACT_ATOMS: atom_id res chain seq x y z
N MET A 1 -14.68 0.81 22.52
CA MET A 1 -13.50 1.04 23.38
C MET A 1 -12.28 0.55 22.61
N ALA A 2 -11.35 1.42 22.25
CA ALA A 2 -10.11 1.01 21.58
C ALA A 2 -9.25 0.21 22.56
N LYS A 3 -8.90 -1.03 22.21
CA LYS A 3 -7.92 -1.83 22.95
C LYS A 3 -6.57 -1.15 22.78
N ILE A 4 -5.99 -0.67 23.88
CA ILE A 4 -4.56 -0.35 23.94
C ILE A 4 -3.85 -1.71 23.91
N CYS A 5 -3.27 -2.07 22.76
CA CYS A 5 -2.43 -3.26 22.66
C CYS A 5 -1.13 -3.05 23.45
N ALA A 6 -0.68 -4.10 24.14
CA ALA A 6 0.60 -4.18 24.85
C ALA A 6 1.80 -3.93 23.90
N PRO A 7 3.00 -3.58 24.41
CA PRO A 7 4.13 -3.17 23.58
C PRO A 7 4.65 -4.32 22.72
N GLY A 8 4.24 -4.35 21.45
CA GLY A 8 4.82 -5.15 20.36
C GLY A 8 5.54 -4.26 19.35
N LYS A 9 6.26 -4.86 18.40
CA LYS A 9 6.82 -4.13 17.26
C LYS A 9 5.66 -3.49 16.48
N PRO A 10 5.72 -2.20 16.09
CA PRO A 10 4.71 -1.61 15.22
C PRO A 10 4.55 -2.44 13.95
N ARG A 11 3.31 -2.83 13.65
CA ARG A 11 2.97 -3.64 12.50
C ARG A 11 2.60 -2.76 11.32
N ILE A 12 3.41 -2.76 10.30
CA ILE A 12 3.34 -1.82 9.18
C ILE A 12 2.95 -2.57 7.91
N LEU A 13 1.87 -2.14 7.26
CA LEU A 13 1.49 -2.61 5.93
C LEU A 13 2.32 -1.86 4.88
N CYS A 14 3.04 -2.61 4.05
CA CYS A 14 3.97 -2.10 3.05
C CYS A 14 3.38 -2.22 1.63
N LEU A 15 3.25 -1.07 0.95
CA LEU A 15 2.67 -0.95 -0.40
C LEU A 15 3.75 -0.61 -1.44
N HIS A 16 3.95 -1.50 -2.40
CA HIS A 16 4.98 -1.36 -3.44
C HIS A 16 4.67 -0.25 -4.46
N GLY A 17 5.65 0.08 -5.31
CA GLY A 17 5.49 1.10 -6.35
C GLY A 17 4.76 0.61 -7.60
N PHE A 18 4.50 1.54 -8.52
CA PHE A 18 3.89 1.22 -9.81
C PHE A 18 4.74 0.23 -10.60
N ARG A 19 4.13 -0.85 -11.09
CA ARG A 19 4.78 -1.93 -11.84
C ARG A 19 5.95 -2.57 -11.11
N THR A 20 5.84 -2.74 -9.80
CA THR A 20 6.76 -3.56 -9.01
C THR A 20 5.96 -4.61 -8.24
N SER A 21 6.55 -5.22 -7.21
CA SER A 21 5.86 -6.19 -6.35
C SER A 21 6.26 -6.01 -4.88
N ALA A 22 5.51 -6.65 -4.00
CA ALA A 22 5.79 -6.81 -2.59
C ALA A 22 7.22 -7.31 -2.35
N ALA A 23 7.64 -8.36 -3.06
CA ALA A 23 8.98 -8.94 -2.95
C ALA A 23 10.10 -7.95 -3.35
N ILE A 24 9.84 -7.10 -4.36
CA ILE A 24 10.79 -6.07 -4.78
C ILE A 24 10.91 -4.98 -3.71
N LEU A 25 9.78 -4.50 -3.17
CA LEU A 25 9.79 -3.54 -2.07
C LEU A 25 10.48 -4.14 -0.84
N GLU A 26 10.20 -5.40 -0.50
CA GLU A 26 10.86 -6.10 0.59
C GLU A 26 12.38 -6.14 0.40
N THR A 27 12.86 -6.49 -0.80
CA THR A 27 14.29 -6.48 -1.13
C THR A 27 14.90 -5.08 -0.97
N GLN A 28 14.16 -4.03 -1.32
CA GLN A 28 14.61 -2.65 -1.13
C GLN A 28 14.67 -2.26 0.36
N ILE A 29 13.67 -2.65 1.15
CA ILE A 29 13.61 -2.35 2.59
C ILE A 29 14.64 -3.15 3.40
N ARG A 30 14.96 -4.38 2.99
CA ARG A 30 16.03 -5.18 3.61
C ARG A 30 17.43 -4.58 3.52
N LYS A 31 17.60 -3.47 2.79
CA LYS A 31 18.84 -2.67 2.79
C LYS A 31 18.98 -1.77 4.02
N TRP A 32 17.90 -1.60 4.80
CA TRP A 32 17.94 -0.82 6.03
C TRP A 32 18.76 -1.55 7.12
N PRO A 33 19.33 -0.83 8.09
CA PRO A 33 20.03 -1.45 9.20
C PRO A 33 19.15 -2.43 9.98
N GLU A 34 19.72 -3.57 10.37
CA GLU A 34 19.01 -4.61 11.13
C GLU A 34 18.44 -4.07 12.44
N SER A 35 19.12 -3.12 13.07
CA SER A 35 18.65 -2.42 14.28
C SER A 35 17.34 -1.64 14.11
N ILE A 36 16.93 -1.37 12.87
CA ILE A 36 15.63 -0.81 12.51
C ILE A 36 14.65 -1.93 12.19
N LEU A 37 15.05 -2.89 11.33
CA LEU A 37 14.18 -3.99 10.90
C LEU A 37 13.70 -4.84 12.08
N GLU A 38 14.56 -5.10 13.05
CA GLU A 38 14.22 -5.83 14.27
C GLU A 38 13.19 -5.11 15.16
N LYS A 39 12.89 -3.83 14.90
CA LYS A 39 11.89 -3.06 15.66
C LYS A 39 10.53 -3.01 14.99
N LEU A 40 10.40 -3.52 13.77
CA LEU A 40 9.17 -3.44 12.97
C LEU A 40 8.65 -4.85 12.65
N ASP A 41 7.33 -4.96 12.54
CA ASP A 41 6.67 -6.12 11.92
C ASP A 41 6.15 -5.67 10.55
N LEU A 42 6.83 -6.06 9.47
CA LEU A 42 6.55 -5.57 8.12
C LEU A 42 5.74 -6.61 7.34
N VAL A 43 4.59 -6.19 6.82
CA VAL A 43 3.72 -7.03 5.98
C VAL A 43 3.67 -6.44 4.58
N PHE A 44 4.21 -7.14 3.59
CA PHE A 44 4.25 -6.67 2.20
C PHE A 44 3.05 -7.22 1.44
N LEU A 45 2.29 -6.33 0.79
CA LEU A 45 1.09 -6.69 0.03
C LEU A 45 1.30 -6.43 -1.46
N ASP A 46 1.00 -7.43 -2.29
CA ASP A 46 0.93 -7.26 -3.73
C ASP A 46 -0.40 -6.64 -4.14
N ALA A 47 -0.33 -5.73 -5.11
CA ALA A 47 -1.50 -5.21 -5.79
C ALA A 47 -2.21 -6.30 -6.60
N ARG A 48 -3.51 -6.09 -6.84
CA ARG A 48 -4.37 -7.09 -7.50
C ARG A 48 -4.13 -7.22 -9.01
N TYR A 49 -3.73 -6.13 -9.67
CA TYR A 49 -3.67 -6.08 -11.12
C TYR A 49 -2.25 -6.34 -11.62
N PRO A 50 -2.03 -7.36 -12.46
CA PRO A 50 -0.76 -7.51 -13.16
C PRO A 50 -0.42 -6.27 -13.98
N SER A 51 0.87 -5.93 -14.07
CA SER A 51 1.35 -4.81 -14.87
C SER A 51 0.91 -4.94 -16.32
N ALA A 52 0.25 -3.90 -16.84
CA ALA A 52 -0.23 -3.87 -18.23
C ALA A 52 0.86 -3.42 -19.22
N GLY A 53 2.04 -3.04 -18.73
CA GLY A 53 3.15 -2.61 -19.57
C GLY A 53 4.50 -2.85 -18.94
N LYS A 54 5.53 -2.23 -19.53
CA LYS A 54 6.90 -2.39 -19.07
C LYS A 54 7.13 -1.80 -17.69
N SER A 55 7.92 -2.50 -16.88
CA SER A 55 8.43 -1.97 -15.63
C SER A 55 9.79 -1.31 -15.81
N SER A 56 10.05 -0.25 -15.06
CA SER A 56 11.36 0.41 -15.01
C SER A 56 12.42 -0.44 -14.30
N VAL A 57 12.01 -1.51 -13.61
CA VAL A 57 12.92 -2.43 -12.91
C VAL A 57 13.21 -3.72 -13.70
N GLU A 58 12.71 -3.83 -14.93
CA GLU A 58 13.06 -4.94 -15.84
C GLU A 58 14.59 -5.02 -16.03
N GLY A 59 15.13 -6.23 -15.97
CA GLY A 59 16.58 -6.49 -16.05
C GLY A 59 17.34 -6.25 -14.74
N ILE A 60 16.68 -5.70 -13.71
CA ILE A 60 17.22 -5.61 -12.33
C ILE A 60 16.48 -6.61 -11.43
N PHE A 61 15.16 -6.69 -11.56
CA PHE A 61 14.30 -7.62 -10.84
C PHE A 61 13.45 -8.42 -11.82
N ASP A 62 13.24 -9.70 -11.55
CA ASP A 62 12.36 -10.55 -12.36
C ASP A 62 10.86 -10.27 -12.05
N PRO A 63 9.96 -10.50 -13.02
CA PRO A 63 8.51 -10.46 -12.79
C PRO A 63 8.06 -11.55 -11.79
N PRO A 64 6.83 -11.47 -11.22
CA PRO A 64 5.71 -10.63 -11.63
C PRO A 64 5.78 -9.17 -11.12
N TYR A 65 5.14 -8.29 -11.88
CA TYR A 65 4.93 -6.89 -11.53
C TYR A 65 3.44 -6.60 -11.47
N TYR A 66 3.05 -5.68 -10.59
CA TYR A 66 1.67 -5.32 -10.35
C TYR A 66 1.48 -3.81 -10.30
N GLU A 67 0.24 -3.39 -10.46
CA GLU A 67 -0.21 -2.01 -10.38
C GLU A 67 -1.39 -1.94 -9.42
N TRP A 68 -1.38 -0.95 -8.53
CA TRP A 68 -2.49 -0.73 -7.60
C TRP A 68 -3.73 -0.24 -8.35
N PHE A 69 -3.54 0.73 -9.22
CA PHE A 69 -4.54 1.28 -10.13
C PHE A 69 -3.83 1.73 -11.42
N GLN A 70 -4.55 1.78 -12.52
CA GLN A 70 -4.05 2.25 -13.80
C GLN A 70 -4.35 3.74 -13.94
N PHE A 71 -3.50 4.46 -14.67
CA PHE A 71 -3.79 5.83 -15.07
C PHE A 71 -3.37 6.08 -16.51
N GLN A 72 -4.15 6.90 -17.21
CA GLN A 72 -3.84 7.39 -18.55
C GLN A 72 -3.79 8.92 -18.51
N VAL A 73 -2.68 9.48 -18.97
CA VAL A 73 -2.49 10.93 -19.03
C VAL A 73 -2.93 11.42 -20.40
N HIS A 74 -3.99 12.22 -20.44
CA HIS A 74 -4.46 12.95 -21.61
C HIS A 74 -3.95 14.39 -21.57
N GLN A 75 -4.19 15.17 -22.64
CA GLN A 75 -3.72 16.57 -22.70
C GLN A 75 -4.29 17.44 -21.56
N ASP A 76 -5.55 17.24 -21.20
CA ASP A 76 -6.27 18.11 -20.27
C ASP A 76 -6.61 17.45 -18.92
N HIS A 77 -6.46 16.13 -18.80
CA HIS A 77 -6.80 15.40 -17.59
C HIS A 77 -6.06 14.06 -17.48
N THR A 78 -6.10 13.47 -16.30
CA THR A 78 -5.66 12.10 -16.04
C THR A 78 -6.88 11.24 -15.73
N GLU A 79 -7.07 10.18 -16.50
CA GLU A 79 -8.08 9.16 -16.22
C GLU A 79 -7.47 8.11 -15.28
N TYR A 80 -8.19 7.73 -14.24
CA TYR A 80 -7.81 6.67 -13.31
C TYR A 80 -8.78 5.50 -13.45
N GLN A 81 -8.24 4.28 -13.48
CA GLN A 81 -9.03 3.05 -13.55
C GLN A 81 -8.68 2.16 -12.36
N ASN A 82 -9.69 1.52 -11.80
CA ASN A 82 -9.60 0.62 -10.64
C ASN A 82 -9.12 1.27 -9.33
N TYR A 83 -9.21 2.61 -9.21
CA TYR A 83 -8.73 3.32 -8.03
C TYR A 83 -9.57 3.04 -6.78
N GLU A 84 -10.90 3.11 -6.88
CA GLU A 84 -11.80 2.85 -5.76
C GLU A 84 -11.74 1.38 -5.33
N GLU A 85 -11.68 0.45 -6.28
CA GLU A 85 -11.53 -0.98 -6.02
C GLU A 85 -10.18 -1.31 -5.38
N CYS A 86 -9.13 -0.57 -5.74
CA CYS A 86 -7.83 -0.68 -5.07
C CYS A 86 -7.91 -0.26 -3.61
N ILE A 87 -8.56 0.87 -3.32
CA ILE A 87 -8.74 1.34 -1.93
C ILE A 87 -9.52 0.30 -1.13
N ALA A 88 -10.66 -0.15 -1.64
CA ALA A 88 -11.49 -1.16 -0.99
C ALA A 88 -10.70 -2.47 -0.73
N TYR A 89 -9.89 -2.91 -1.68
CA TYR A 89 -9.03 -4.10 -1.52
C TYR A 89 -8.02 -3.95 -0.37
N ILE A 90 -7.37 -2.79 -0.25
CA ILE A 90 -6.43 -2.53 0.84
C ILE A 90 -7.15 -2.46 2.18
N GLU A 91 -8.30 -1.79 2.25
CA GLU A 91 -9.13 -1.70 3.45
C GLU A 91 -9.61 -3.09 3.92
N ASP A 92 -10.13 -3.90 3.00
CA ASP A 92 -10.54 -5.28 3.28
C ASP A 92 -9.38 -6.10 3.82
N PHE A 93 -8.20 -5.98 3.20
CA PHE A 93 -6.98 -6.65 3.69
C PHE A 93 -6.62 -6.18 5.10
N MET A 94 -6.69 -4.88 5.38
CA MET A 94 -6.41 -4.31 6.70
C MET A 94 -7.40 -4.79 7.76
N VAL A 95 -8.69 -4.91 7.43
CA VAL A 95 -9.72 -5.44 8.32
C VAL A 95 -9.50 -6.92 8.63
N GLN A 96 -9.17 -7.72 7.61
CA GLN A 96 -9.01 -9.17 7.75
C GLN A 96 -7.69 -9.57 8.42
N ASN A 97 -6.62 -8.83 8.18
CA ASN A 97 -5.27 -9.21 8.58
C ASN A 97 -4.67 -8.31 9.67
N GLY A 98 -5.37 -7.26 10.09
CA GLY A 98 -4.92 -6.30 11.10
C GLY A 98 -4.96 -6.83 12.55
N PRO A 99 -4.75 -5.95 13.54
CA PRO A 99 -4.54 -4.51 13.39
C PRO A 99 -3.17 -4.18 12.76
N PHE A 100 -3.12 -3.07 12.04
CA PHE A 100 -1.89 -2.43 11.54
C PHE A 100 -1.72 -1.09 12.25
N ASP A 101 -0.50 -0.78 12.67
CA ASP A 101 -0.14 0.45 13.37
C ASP A 101 0.28 1.58 12.41
N GLY A 102 0.54 1.26 11.15
CA GLY A 102 0.91 2.24 10.15
C GLY A 102 1.03 1.66 8.74
N LEU A 103 1.26 2.57 7.80
CA LEU A 103 1.48 2.25 6.39
C LEU A 103 2.88 2.73 5.97
N LEU A 104 3.53 1.97 5.11
CA LEU A 104 4.76 2.35 4.43
C LEU A 104 4.54 2.15 2.94
N GLY A 105 4.83 3.16 2.13
CA GLY A 105 4.62 3.07 0.69
C GLY A 105 5.74 3.70 -0.11
N PHE A 106 5.93 3.25 -1.34
CA PHE A 106 6.84 3.86 -2.31
C PHE A 106 6.10 4.30 -3.56
N SER A 107 6.39 5.50 -4.08
CA SER A 107 5.80 6.04 -5.31
C SER A 107 4.27 5.91 -5.33
N GLN A 108 3.67 5.11 -6.22
CA GLN A 108 2.22 4.85 -6.22
C GLN A 108 1.70 4.31 -4.88
N GLY A 109 2.43 3.40 -4.23
CA GLY A 109 2.10 2.93 -2.89
C GLY A 109 2.15 4.04 -1.84
N ALA A 110 3.06 5.01 -1.98
CA ALA A 110 3.13 6.16 -1.08
C ALA A 110 1.91 7.09 -1.24
N SER A 111 1.44 7.31 -2.48
CA SER A 111 0.22 8.05 -2.75
C SER A 111 -1.00 7.39 -2.07
N LEU A 112 -1.08 6.06 -2.06
CA LEU A 112 -2.14 5.32 -1.36
C LEU A 112 -2.02 5.48 0.15
N CYS A 113 -0.81 5.33 0.71
CA CYS A 113 -0.55 5.55 2.14
C CYS A 113 -0.96 6.96 2.61
N ALA A 114 -0.82 7.97 1.76
CA ALA A 114 -1.22 9.34 2.06
C ALA A 114 -2.74 9.55 1.98
N THR A 115 -3.44 8.79 1.14
CA THR A 115 -4.88 8.97 0.91
C THR A 115 -5.72 8.20 1.94
N LEU A 116 -5.35 6.96 2.23
CA LEU A 116 -6.13 6.04 3.07
C LEU A 116 -6.52 6.60 4.45
N PRO A 117 -5.62 7.25 5.22
CA PRO A 117 -6.00 7.84 6.51
C PRO A 117 -7.06 8.95 6.39
N GLY A 118 -6.97 9.79 5.35
CA GLY A 118 -7.94 10.86 5.11
C GLY A 118 -9.34 10.31 4.77
N MET A 119 -9.40 9.24 3.98
CA MET A 119 -10.67 8.58 3.64
C MET A 119 -11.33 7.90 4.86
N GLN A 120 -10.53 7.37 5.81
CA GLN A 120 -11.05 6.83 7.06
C GLN A 120 -11.72 7.88 7.97
N GLU A 121 -11.27 9.14 7.90
CA GLU A 121 -11.91 10.25 8.62
C GLU A 121 -13.25 10.64 7.99
N GLU A 122 -13.37 10.61 6.66
CA GLU A 122 -14.63 10.89 5.95
C GLU A 122 -15.71 9.84 6.22
N VAL A 123 -15.35 8.55 6.27
CA VAL A 123 -16.30 7.47 6.62
C VAL A 123 -16.86 7.66 8.04
N ARG A 124 -16.06 8.16 8.99
CA ARG A 124 -16.54 8.51 10.35
C ARG A 124 -17.47 9.72 10.36
N HIS A 125 -17.32 10.64 9.40
CA HIS A 125 -18.21 11.79 9.25
C HIS A 125 -19.54 11.44 8.57
N ILE A 126 -19.59 10.43 7.69
CA ILE A 126 -20.84 10.01 7.03
C ILE A 126 -21.68 9.04 7.89
N SER A 127 -21.04 8.30 8.81
CA SER A 127 -21.73 7.40 9.75
C SER A 127 -22.26 8.09 11.02
N THR A 128 -22.28 9.43 11.05
CA THR A 128 -22.97 10.23 12.06
C THR A 128 -24.13 11.02 11.43
N PHE A 129 -25.19 10.29 11.08
CA PHE A 129 -26.54 10.87 10.98
C PHE A 129 -27.47 10.12 11.96
N PRO A 130 -28.41 10.84 12.60
CA PRO A 130 -29.06 10.49 13.87
C PRO A 130 -29.95 9.24 13.85
#